data_AF-A0A936VXS1-F1
#
_entry.id   AF-A0A936VXS1-F1
#
_cell.length_a   1.000
_cell.length_b   1.000
_cell.length_c   1.000
_cell.angle_alpha   90.00
_cell.angle_beta   90.00
_cell.angle_gamma   90.00
#
_symmetry.space_group_name_H-M   'P 1'
#
loop_
_entity.id
_entity.type
_entity.pdbx_description
1 polymer ?
#
loop_
_entity_poly.entity_id
_entity_poly.type
_entity_poly.pdbx_seq_one_letter_code
_entity_poly.pdbx_strand_id
1 'polypeptide(L)'
;MNKLLLSLVAAVLLVTNSFAQVAPSFKYQGVARNAANAPLVNQNIGLRISILNAAGTPVYVETHAARTSDLGIFSVNVCSGTNPTGSCGTIDWSAGQFNLKVEMDPAGGAAYLNMGNSPILMAPVAAYALKAGGSSGDNDGNPTNELQDLTFTEATGNLSISQRNSVNLSSLKNDADADPANEIQTISLDTSDNSIILSKNGGRVTVPGAGTLWTKAGDSLNYKHNSNVLMVFKPGKFEQKFGADVWKRFSAGTNRWSDEIRTFPANAGKEVGVGADIVEYPVTFNRLYLRMAGDTMFRANSYNYLFSPGASPGIQTFVDVFSQANNNGQPIRTLSARMEGSGGIGNLHAALGGRVTATTGNLNINSVLTPFTGIWNTAGTNIFGLFFNAQGQANFVAQVKNFVEDHPTNPNKQIWYTCMEGPEVGAYERGTATLVNGEAEIVFSEHFELTINPTTMTVQLSPNSADSEGLAVVEKTAKGFKVKELRKGTGNYTFDWESKGVRKGYENFEVVRDRMQVKIPTTEIYDANNAIPYDKKVKK
;
A
#
# COMPACT_ATOMS: atom_id res chain seq x y z
N MET A 1 -72.39 15.30 26.57
CA MET A 1 -71.16 14.64 26.07
C MET A 1 -70.16 15.70 25.64
N ASN A 2 -68.96 15.69 26.23
CA ASN A 2 -67.92 16.69 25.95
C ASN A 2 -67.54 16.64 24.46
N LYS A 3 -67.61 17.78 23.77
CA LYS A 3 -67.23 17.91 22.35
C LYS A 3 -65.82 17.37 22.08
N LEU A 4 -64.94 17.45 23.08
CA LEU A 4 -63.58 16.90 23.11
C LEU A 4 -63.54 15.36 23.03
N LEU A 5 -64.49 14.66 23.66
CA LEU A 5 -64.55 13.20 23.63
C LEU A 5 -65.03 12.71 22.26
N LEU A 6 -65.98 13.42 21.65
CA LEU A 6 -66.51 13.08 20.31
C LEU A 6 -65.45 13.30 19.22
N SER A 7 -64.65 14.36 19.32
CA SER A 7 -63.53 14.62 18.41
C SER A 7 -62.39 13.61 18.57
N LEU A 8 -62.14 13.10 19.79
CA LEU A 8 -61.10 12.11 20.04
C LEU A 8 -61.50 10.74 19.46
N VAL A 9 -62.77 10.34 19.63
CA VAL A 9 -63.30 9.09 19.05
C VAL A 9 -63.32 9.15 17.52
N ALA A 10 -63.71 10.30 16.93
CA ALA A 10 -63.64 10.49 15.48
C ALA A 10 -62.20 10.45 14.95
N ALA A 11 -61.24 11.05 15.66
CA ALA A 11 -59.82 11.00 15.29
C ALA A 11 -59.28 9.56 15.33
N VAL A 12 -59.59 8.77 16.37
CA VAL A 12 -59.16 7.37 16.50
C VAL A 12 -59.78 6.47 15.42
N LEU A 13 -61.04 6.73 15.03
CA LEU A 13 -61.70 6.01 13.92
C LEU A 13 -61.11 6.36 12.54
N LEU A 14 -60.52 7.55 12.35
CA LEU A 14 -59.84 7.91 11.10
C LEU A 14 -58.45 7.25 10.93
N VAL A 15 -57.76 6.88 12.01
CA VAL A 15 -56.39 6.31 11.91
C VAL A 15 -56.37 4.80 11.63
N THR A 16 -57.52 4.11 11.70
CA THR A 16 -57.58 2.64 11.60
C THR A 16 -57.77 2.09 10.18
N ASN A 17 -57.81 2.95 9.14
CA ASN A 17 -58.05 2.53 7.75
C ASN A 17 -56.89 2.80 6.76
N SER A 18 -55.68 3.07 7.23
CA SER A 18 -54.53 3.31 6.33
C SER A 18 -53.45 2.25 6.45
N PHE A 19 -53.72 1.05 5.93
CA PHE A 19 -52.67 0.16 5.41
C PHE A 19 -52.44 0.51 3.94
N ALA A 20 -51.74 1.61 3.66
CA ALA A 20 -51.24 1.87 2.33
C ALA A 20 -49.97 1.02 2.10
N GLN A 21 -50.13 -0.30 1.95
CA GLN A 21 -49.09 -1.10 1.34
C GLN A 21 -49.09 -0.78 -0.16
N VAL A 22 -47.99 -0.25 -0.67
CA VAL A 22 -47.81 -0.11 -2.12
C VAL A 22 -47.80 -1.53 -2.67
N ALA A 23 -48.87 -1.91 -3.38
CA ALA A 23 -48.90 -3.18 -4.07
C ALA A 23 -47.68 -3.25 -5.02
N PRO A 24 -46.96 -4.38 -5.06
CA PRO A 24 -45.82 -4.52 -5.96
C PRO A 24 -46.31 -4.31 -7.40
N SER A 25 -45.80 -3.26 -8.06
CA SER A 25 -46.11 -2.95 -9.46
C SER A 25 -44.82 -2.87 -10.26
N PHE A 26 -44.88 -3.23 -11.54
CA PHE A 26 -43.73 -3.19 -12.44
C PHE A 26 -44.12 -2.63 -13.81
N LYS A 27 -43.15 -2.00 -14.50
CA LYS A 27 -43.38 -1.37 -15.80
C LYS A 27 -43.46 -2.41 -16.91
N TYR A 28 -44.41 -2.23 -17.81
CA TYR A 28 -44.46 -2.92 -19.11
C TYR A 28 -44.54 -1.89 -20.23
N GLN A 29 -43.76 -2.10 -21.29
CA GLN A 29 -43.73 -1.25 -22.49
C GLN A 29 -43.80 -2.15 -23.72
N GLY A 30 -44.59 -1.72 -24.71
CA GLY A 30 -44.74 -2.44 -25.97
C GLY A 30 -44.97 -1.49 -27.13
N VAL A 31 -44.83 -2.01 -28.35
CA VAL A 31 -45.15 -1.30 -29.59
C VAL A 31 -46.43 -1.92 -30.16
N ALA A 32 -47.50 -1.15 -30.24
CA ALA A 32 -48.76 -1.59 -30.82
C ALA A 32 -48.71 -1.50 -32.35
N ARG A 33 -49.06 -2.60 -33.03
CA ARG A 33 -49.07 -2.68 -34.50
C ARG A 33 -50.40 -3.26 -34.99
N ASN A 34 -50.81 -2.86 -36.18
CA ASN A 34 -51.97 -3.43 -36.86
C ASN A 34 -51.62 -4.74 -37.61
N ALA A 35 -52.60 -5.37 -38.23
CA ALA A 35 -52.43 -6.62 -38.99
C ALA A 35 -51.48 -6.50 -40.20
N ALA A 36 -51.25 -5.29 -40.71
CA ALA A 36 -50.28 -4.99 -41.76
C ALA A 36 -48.87 -4.67 -41.21
N ASN A 37 -48.63 -4.92 -39.92
CA ASN A 37 -47.39 -4.64 -39.20
C ASN A 37 -47.02 -3.14 -39.11
N ALA A 38 -47.96 -2.23 -39.40
CA ALA A 38 -47.76 -0.79 -39.23
C ALA A 38 -48.05 -0.38 -37.77
N PRO A 39 -47.27 0.55 -37.17
CA PRO A 39 -47.52 1.03 -35.81
C PRO A 39 -48.87 1.75 -35.70
N LEU A 40 -49.58 1.52 -34.59
CA LEU A 40 -50.78 2.29 -34.24
C LEU A 40 -50.33 3.60 -33.60
N VAL A 41 -50.28 4.70 -34.35
CA VAL A 41 -49.69 5.97 -33.89
C VAL A 41 -50.71 6.89 -33.23
N ASN A 42 -50.35 7.51 -32.10
CA ASN A 42 -51.18 8.50 -31.38
C ASN A 42 -52.62 8.07 -31.06
N GLN A 43 -52.84 6.76 -30.94
CA GLN A 43 -54.17 6.13 -30.89
C GLN A 43 -54.45 5.57 -29.49
N ASN A 44 -55.71 5.68 -29.05
CA ASN A 44 -56.16 5.03 -27.82
C ASN A 44 -56.35 3.53 -28.07
N ILE A 45 -55.75 2.70 -27.22
CA ILE A 45 -55.84 1.25 -27.25
C ILE A 45 -56.33 0.73 -25.90
N GLY A 46 -57.05 -0.39 -25.93
CA GLY A 46 -57.46 -1.13 -24.74
C GLY A 46 -56.48 -2.28 -24.54
N LEU A 47 -56.04 -2.50 -23.30
CA LEU A 47 -55.17 -3.62 -22.95
C LEU A 47 -55.81 -4.45 -21.85
N ARG A 48 -55.68 -5.77 -21.95
CA ARG A 48 -55.93 -6.70 -20.85
C ARG A 48 -54.65 -7.47 -20.57
N ILE A 49 -54.16 -7.37 -19.35
CA ILE A 49 -52.92 -8.00 -18.91
C ILE A 49 -53.27 -9.08 -17.90
N SER A 50 -52.76 -10.29 -18.11
CA SER A 50 -52.92 -11.40 -17.17
C SER A 50 -51.57 -11.97 -16.75
N ILE A 51 -51.43 -12.30 -15.47
CA ILE A 51 -50.32 -13.09 -14.96
C ILE A 51 -50.79 -14.54 -14.90
N LEU A 52 -50.13 -15.42 -15.65
CA LEU A 52 -50.41 -16.85 -15.72
C LEU A 52 -49.43 -17.61 -14.84
N ASN A 53 -49.91 -18.62 -14.12
CA ASN A 53 -49.05 -19.58 -13.43
C ASN A 53 -48.39 -20.58 -14.41
N ALA A 54 -47.58 -21.50 -13.89
CA ALA A 54 -46.91 -22.55 -14.67
C ALA A 54 -47.89 -23.44 -15.48
N ALA A 55 -49.14 -23.59 -15.02
CA ALA A 55 -50.19 -24.33 -15.73
C ALA A 55 -50.93 -23.49 -16.79
N GLY A 56 -50.53 -22.23 -17.02
CA GLY A 56 -51.18 -21.32 -17.96
C GLY A 56 -52.51 -20.73 -17.46
N THR A 57 -52.84 -20.91 -16.18
CA THR A 57 -54.08 -20.39 -15.57
C THR A 57 -53.86 -18.97 -15.07
N PRO A 58 -54.76 -18.00 -15.35
CA PRO A 58 -54.63 -16.64 -14.86
C PRO A 58 -54.81 -16.59 -13.34
N VAL A 59 -53.78 -16.11 -12.63
CA VAL A 59 -53.82 -15.83 -11.19
C VAL A 59 -54.11 -14.36 -10.89
N TYR A 60 -53.91 -13.50 -11.88
CA TYR A 60 -54.25 -12.08 -11.82
C TYR A 60 -54.60 -11.57 -13.22
N VAL A 61 -55.63 -10.71 -13.33
CA VAL A 61 -56.04 -10.06 -14.58
C VAL A 61 -56.40 -8.60 -14.29
N GLU A 62 -55.98 -7.68 -15.15
CA GLU A 62 -56.36 -6.26 -15.08
C GLU A 62 -56.51 -5.65 -16.47
N THR A 63 -57.17 -4.49 -16.55
CA THR A 63 -57.35 -3.72 -17.79
C THR A 63 -56.65 -2.37 -17.75
N HIS A 64 -56.20 -1.88 -18.89
CA HIS A 64 -55.63 -0.55 -19.07
C HIS A 64 -56.21 0.14 -20.30
N ALA A 65 -56.37 1.46 -20.21
CA ALA A 65 -56.55 2.33 -21.36
C ALA A 65 -55.26 3.12 -21.56
N ALA A 66 -54.62 2.97 -22.72
CA ALA A 66 -53.35 3.62 -23.02
C ALA A 66 -53.43 4.37 -24.36
N ARG A 67 -52.65 5.44 -24.49
CA ARG A 67 -52.46 6.13 -25.77
C ARG A 67 -51.06 5.87 -26.28
N THR A 68 -50.93 5.42 -27.52
CA THR A 68 -49.64 5.15 -28.15
C THR A 68 -48.92 6.43 -28.57
N SER A 69 -47.59 6.38 -28.69
CA SER A 69 -46.78 7.48 -29.24
C SER A 69 -46.84 7.54 -30.78
N ASP A 70 -46.11 8.49 -31.35
CA ASP A 70 -45.80 8.60 -32.79
C ASP A 70 -45.06 7.37 -33.38
N LEU A 71 -44.41 6.58 -32.54
CA LEU A 71 -43.76 5.30 -32.89
C LEU A 71 -44.62 4.08 -32.53
N GLY A 72 -45.85 4.28 -32.05
CA GLY A 72 -46.74 3.21 -31.60
C GLY A 72 -46.41 2.65 -30.22
N ILE A 73 -45.56 3.31 -29.43
CA ILE A 73 -45.13 2.85 -28.11
C ILE A 73 -46.20 3.16 -27.05
N PHE A 74 -46.52 2.21 -26.17
CA PHE A 74 -47.32 2.44 -24.96
C PHE A 74 -46.56 1.97 -23.71
N SER A 75 -46.83 2.58 -22.56
CA SER A 75 -46.30 2.14 -21.26
C SER A 75 -47.41 2.08 -20.22
N VAL A 76 -47.44 0.99 -19.46
CA VAL A 76 -48.39 0.75 -18.36
C VAL A 76 -47.66 0.16 -17.16
N ASN A 77 -48.25 0.31 -15.98
CA ASN A 77 -47.79 -0.34 -14.76
C ASN A 77 -48.64 -1.58 -14.53
N VAL A 78 -48.02 -2.76 -14.55
CA VAL A 78 -48.68 -4.01 -14.20
C VAL A 78 -48.91 -4.05 -12.69
N CYS A 79 -50.06 -4.60 -12.26
CA CYS A 79 -50.54 -4.60 -10.87
C CYS A 79 -51.03 -3.24 -10.37
N SER A 80 -51.39 -2.34 -11.27
CA SER A 80 -52.04 -1.07 -10.95
C SER A 80 -53.08 -0.65 -12.00
N GLY A 81 -53.60 -1.61 -12.77
CA GLY A 81 -54.67 -1.39 -13.74
C GLY A 81 -56.05 -1.27 -13.10
N THR A 82 -57.07 -1.20 -13.94
CA THR A 82 -58.47 -1.20 -13.51
C THR A 82 -59.08 -2.60 -13.56
N ASN A 83 -60.18 -2.78 -12.83
CA ASN A 83 -60.95 -4.03 -12.76
C ASN A 83 -60.11 -5.30 -12.46
N PRO A 84 -59.27 -5.28 -11.41
CA PRO A 84 -58.43 -6.43 -11.09
C PRO A 84 -59.29 -7.64 -10.70
N THR A 85 -58.97 -8.80 -11.26
CA THR A 85 -59.41 -10.11 -10.78
C THR A 85 -58.21 -10.82 -10.17
N GLY A 86 -58.26 -11.11 -8.86
CA GLY A 86 -57.10 -11.55 -8.07
C GLY A 86 -56.34 -10.38 -7.44
N SER A 87 -55.19 -10.66 -6.81
CA SER A 87 -54.32 -9.64 -6.20
C SER A 87 -52.84 -9.96 -6.40
N CYS A 88 -52.06 -9.00 -6.89
CA CYS A 88 -50.61 -9.16 -7.02
C CYS A 88 -49.88 -9.30 -5.67
N GLY A 89 -50.47 -8.80 -4.58
CA GLY A 89 -49.90 -8.93 -3.24
C GLY A 89 -50.00 -10.35 -2.67
N THR A 90 -50.89 -11.18 -3.21
CA THR A 90 -51.07 -12.58 -2.79
C THR A 90 -50.41 -13.58 -3.73
N ILE A 91 -49.75 -13.13 -4.80
CA ILE A 91 -49.02 -14.03 -5.70
C ILE A 91 -47.77 -14.51 -4.96
N ASP A 92 -47.63 -15.83 -4.82
CA ASP A 92 -46.40 -16.44 -4.36
C ASP A 92 -45.35 -16.42 -5.50
N TRP A 93 -44.60 -15.34 -5.57
CA TRP A 93 -43.52 -15.16 -6.55
C TRP A 93 -42.38 -16.17 -6.38
N SER A 94 -42.30 -16.88 -5.25
CA SER A 94 -41.27 -17.89 -4.98
C SER A 94 -41.52 -19.21 -5.70
N ALA A 95 -42.76 -19.49 -6.10
CA ALA A 95 -43.14 -20.71 -6.82
C ALA A 95 -42.37 -20.90 -8.14
N GLY A 96 -41.85 -19.80 -8.70
CA GLY A 96 -41.10 -19.79 -9.96
C GLY A 96 -41.98 -20.10 -11.17
N GLN A 97 -41.72 -19.43 -12.29
CA GLN A 97 -42.45 -19.60 -13.57
C GLN A 97 -43.85 -18.95 -13.61
N PHE A 98 -43.85 -17.64 -13.85
CA PHE A 98 -45.03 -16.86 -14.24
C PHE A 98 -44.86 -16.33 -15.66
N ASN A 99 -45.96 -16.29 -16.43
CA ASN A 99 -45.99 -15.69 -17.75
C ASN A 99 -46.92 -14.47 -17.77
N LEU A 100 -46.49 -13.40 -18.43
CA LEU A 100 -47.31 -12.25 -18.74
C LEU A 100 -48.03 -12.48 -20.07
N LYS A 101 -49.36 -12.57 -20.04
CA LYS A 101 -50.22 -12.59 -21.22
C LYS A 101 -50.74 -11.19 -21.49
N VAL A 102 -50.53 -10.70 -22.71
CA VAL A 102 -50.95 -9.37 -23.14
C VAL A 102 -51.97 -9.48 -24.24
N GLU A 103 -53.11 -8.82 -24.05
CA GLU A 103 -54.19 -8.80 -25.02
C GLU A 103 -54.56 -7.34 -25.34
N MET A 104 -54.89 -7.05 -26.59
CA MET A 104 -55.11 -5.69 -27.08
C MET A 104 -56.41 -5.58 -27.88
N ASP A 105 -57.15 -4.49 -27.65
CA ASP A 105 -58.17 -3.98 -28.55
C ASP A 105 -57.63 -2.69 -29.21
N PRO A 106 -57.36 -2.70 -30.53
CA PRO A 106 -56.80 -1.53 -31.21
C PRO A 106 -57.78 -0.35 -31.24
N ALA A 107 -59.08 -0.55 -31.08
CA ALA A 107 -60.09 0.51 -31.08
C ALA A 107 -60.29 1.15 -29.68
N GLY A 108 -59.58 0.69 -28.65
CA GLY A 108 -59.74 1.20 -27.29
C GLY A 108 -60.89 0.56 -26.50
N GLY A 109 -61.56 -0.45 -27.06
CA GLY A 109 -62.68 -1.14 -26.44
C GLY A 109 -62.28 -2.33 -25.57
N ALA A 110 -63.18 -3.31 -25.48
CA ALA A 110 -63.02 -4.54 -24.70
C ALA A 110 -62.96 -5.82 -25.56
N ALA A 111 -62.81 -5.69 -26.88
CA ALA A 111 -62.68 -6.81 -27.82
C ALA A 111 -61.21 -7.24 -27.94
N TYR A 112 -60.67 -7.80 -26.85
CA TYR A 112 -59.25 -8.10 -26.74
C TYR A 112 -58.80 -9.31 -27.59
N LEU A 113 -57.73 -9.12 -28.36
CA LEU A 113 -57.02 -10.19 -29.08
C LEU A 113 -55.69 -10.49 -28.38
N ASN A 114 -55.30 -11.78 -28.30
CA ASN A 114 -54.04 -12.17 -27.66
C ASN A 114 -52.83 -11.76 -28.50
N MET A 115 -51.94 -10.95 -27.93
CA MET A 115 -50.70 -10.46 -28.54
C MET A 115 -49.48 -11.30 -28.17
N GLY A 116 -49.64 -12.26 -27.25
CA GLY A 116 -48.61 -13.22 -26.88
C GLY A 116 -48.48 -13.39 -25.37
N ASN A 117 -47.75 -14.46 -25.00
CA ASN A 117 -47.40 -14.79 -23.63
C ASN A 117 -45.86 -14.77 -23.52
N SER A 118 -45.30 -14.07 -22.54
CA SER A 118 -43.84 -14.03 -22.29
C SER A 118 -43.52 -14.33 -20.83
N PRO A 119 -42.37 -14.97 -20.52
CA PRO A 119 -41.99 -15.23 -19.14
C PRO A 119 -41.65 -13.96 -18.38
N ILE A 120 -42.08 -13.87 -17.12
CA ILE A 120 -41.66 -12.84 -16.18
C ILE A 120 -40.33 -13.29 -15.56
N LEU A 121 -39.24 -12.64 -15.97
CA LEU A 121 -37.89 -12.95 -15.48
C LEU A 121 -37.58 -12.18 -14.20
N MET A 122 -36.91 -12.83 -13.24
CA MET A 122 -36.42 -12.15 -12.04
C MET A 122 -35.28 -11.19 -12.38
N ALA A 123 -35.34 -9.97 -11.81
CA ALA A 123 -34.21 -9.05 -11.84
C ALA A 123 -33.06 -9.57 -10.94
N PRO A 124 -31.78 -9.29 -11.25
CA PRO A 124 -30.64 -9.77 -10.45
C PRO A 124 -30.71 -9.40 -8.96
N VAL A 125 -31.22 -8.21 -8.62
CA VAL A 125 -31.41 -7.76 -7.23
C VAL A 125 -32.52 -8.55 -6.53
N ALA A 126 -33.60 -8.89 -7.24
CA ALA A 126 -34.67 -9.74 -6.70
C ALA A 126 -34.19 -11.18 -6.46
N ALA A 127 -33.31 -11.70 -7.34
CA ALA A 127 -32.68 -13.01 -7.15
C ALA A 127 -31.74 -13.05 -5.92
N TYR A 128 -31.08 -11.94 -5.58
CA TYR A 128 -30.28 -11.82 -4.36
C TYR A 128 -31.15 -11.73 -3.09
N ALA A 129 -32.26 -10.98 -3.14
CA ALA A 129 -33.22 -10.90 -2.04
C ALA A 129 -33.86 -12.26 -1.71
N LEU A 130 -34.10 -13.10 -2.72
CA LEU A 130 -34.57 -14.49 -2.52
C LEU A 130 -33.56 -15.33 -1.72
N LYS A 131 -32.24 -15.09 -1.89
CA LYS A 131 -31.20 -15.75 -1.06
C LYS A 131 -31.10 -15.15 0.34
N ALA A 132 -31.30 -13.85 0.49
CA ALA A 132 -31.24 -13.18 1.79
C ALA A 132 -32.40 -13.59 2.72
N GLY A 133 -33.59 -13.82 2.18
CA GLY A 133 -34.73 -14.39 2.91
C GLY A 133 -34.56 -15.87 3.27
N GLY A 134 -33.57 -16.55 2.69
CA GLY A 134 -33.19 -17.93 3.00
C GLY A 134 -32.11 -18.06 4.08
N SER A 135 -31.69 -16.96 4.72
CA SER A 135 -30.87 -17.00 5.92
C SER A 135 -31.71 -17.62 7.02
N SER A 136 -31.52 -18.91 7.29
CA SER A 136 -32.06 -19.55 8.47
C SER A 136 -31.48 -18.82 9.68
N GLY A 137 -32.26 -17.89 10.26
CA GLY A 137 -32.06 -17.51 11.65
C GLY A 137 -32.10 -18.77 12.52
N ASP A 138 -31.52 -18.71 13.70
CA ASP A 138 -31.50 -19.72 14.77
C ASP A 138 -32.87 -20.29 15.20
N ASN A 139 -33.94 -19.92 14.49
CA ASN A 139 -35.25 -20.53 14.49
C ASN A 139 -36.04 -20.32 15.79
N ASP A 140 -35.60 -19.40 16.67
CA ASP A 140 -36.37 -19.01 17.86
C ASP A 140 -36.69 -17.50 17.94
N GLY A 141 -36.04 -16.66 17.12
CA GLY A 141 -36.42 -15.25 16.93
C GLY A 141 -36.34 -14.40 18.20
N ASN A 142 -35.59 -14.82 19.22
CA ASN A 142 -35.51 -14.12 20.49
C ASN A 142 -34.20 -13.32 20.64
N PRO A 143 -34.23 -11.98 20.47
CA PRO A 143 -33.03 -11.14 20.46
C PRO A 143 -32.37 -10.91 21.85
N THR A 144 -32.74 -11.69 22.86
CA THR A 144 -32.25 -11.53 24.24
C THR A 144 -31.41 -12.70 24.73
N ASN A 145 -31.41 -13.84 24.03
CA ASN A 145 -30.65 -15.01 24.45
C ASN A 145 -29.15 -14.92 24.06
N GLU A 146 -28.77 -13.89 23.30
CA GLU A 146 -27.41 -13.59 22.83
C GLU A 146 -26.68 -12.58 23.72
N LEU A 147 -27.37 -11.99 24.72
CA LEU A 147 -26.76 -11.08 25.69
C LEU A 147 -26.10 -11.89 26.82
N GLN A 148 -24.76 -11.85 26.87
CA GLN A 148 -23.96 -12.58 27.86
C GLN A 148 -23.38 -11.62 28.91
N ASP A 149 -23.85 -11.69 30.15
CA ASP A 149 -23.31 -10.87 31.25
C ASP A 149 -22.06 -11.52 31.88
N LEU A 150 -21.04 -10.71 32.16
CA LEU A 150 -19.83 -11.09 32.90
C LEU A 150 -19.94 -10.60 34.35
N THR A 151 -19.76 -11.50 35.32
CA THR A 151 -19.85 -11.20 36.76
C THR A 151 -18.67 -11.76 37.54
N PHE A 152 -18.08 -10.95 38.41
CA PHE A 152 -17.04 -11.38 39.35
C PHE A 152 -17.61 -11.42 40.77
N THR A 153 -17.47 -12.55 41.45
CA THR A 153 -17.95 -12.74 42.84
C THR A 153 -16.78 -12.85 43.79
N GLU A 154 -16.49 -11.76 44.49
CA GLU A 154 -15.33 -11.61 45.38
C GLU A 154 -15.29 -12.68 46.49
N ALA A 155 -16.44 -13.02 47.08
CA ALA A 155 -16.53 -14.03 48.14
C ALA A 155 -16.10 -15.45 47.70
N THR A 156 -16.14 -15.74 46.40
CA THR A 156 -15.77 -17.06 45.85
C THR A 156 -14.56 -17.01 44.91
N GLY A 157 -14.09 -15.81 44.54
CA GLY A 157 -13.00 -15.62 43.59
C GLY A 157 -13.33 -16.02 42.14
N ASN A 158 -14.62 -16.19 41.80
CA ASN A 158 -15.04 -16.68 40.50
C ASN A 158 -15.43 -15.55 39.54
N LEU A 159 -14.96 -15.64 38.30
CA LEU A 159 -15.46 -14.88 37.15
C LEU A 159 -16.36 -15.78 36.31
N SER A 160 -17.62 -15.39 36.09
CA SER A 160 -18.63 -16.18 35.37
C SER A 160 -19.29 -15.43 34.22
N ILE A 161 -19.71 -16.17 33.19
CA ILE A 161 -20.64 -15.71 32.15
C ILE A 161 -22.07 -16.18 32.43
N SER A 162 -23.07 -15.42 32.00
CA SER A 162 -24.49 -15.55 32.38
C SER A 162 -25.14 -16.93 32.20
N GLN A 163 -24.54 -17.89 31.48
CA GLN A 163 -25.18 -19.20 31.28
C GLN A 163 -24.31 -20.47 31.34
N ARG A 164 -22.96 -20.48 31.37
CA ARG A 164 -22.25 -21.80 31.39
C ARG A 164 -20.90 -21.87 32.10
N ASN A 165 -19.97 -20.95 31.87
CA ASN A 165 -18.59 -21.13 32.32
C ASN A 165 -18.22 -20.18 33.46
N SER A 166 -17.50 -20.70 34.45
CA SER A 166 -16.83 -19.91 35.48
C SER A 166 -15.36 -20.33 35.58
N VAL A 167 -14.49 -19.34 35.82
CA VAL A 167 -13.08 -19.56 36.10
C VAL A 167 -12.81 -19.15 37.54
N ASN A 168 -12.21 -20.06 38.32
CA ASN A 168 -11.82 -19.78 39.69
C ASN A 168 -10.43 -19.12 39.72
N LEU A 169 -10.38 -17.89 40.23
CA LEU A 169 -9.17 -17.08 40.34
C LEU A 169 -8.56 -17.11 41.76
N SER A 170 -9.09 -17.93 42.67
CA SER A 170 -8.67 -18.02 44.08
C SER A 170 -7.25 -18.55 44.27
N SER A 171 -6.62 -19.12 43.23
CA SER A 171 -5.21 -19.56 43.26
C SER A 171 -4.21 -18.43 43.04
N LEU A 172 -4.67 -17.23 42.68
CA LEU A 172 -3.84 -16.02 42.68
C LEU A 172 -3.58 -15.66 44.16
N LYS A 173 -2.40 -16.01 44.67
CA LYS A 173 -2.06 -15.91 46.09
C LYS A 173 -2.07 -14.47 46.58
N ASN A 174 -2.83 -14.25 47.66
CA ASN A 174 -2.63 -13.20 48.65
C ASN A 174 -1.61 -13.76 49.68
N ASP A 175 -0.53 -13.05 49.98
CA ASP A 175 0.63 -13.47 50.81
C ASP A 175 0.40 -13.38 52.34
N ALA A 176 -0.88 -13.28 52.73
CA ALA A 176 -1.40 -13.56 54.06
C ALA A 176 -1.11 -12.54 55.18
N ASP A 177 -0.33 -11.47 54.95
CA ASP A 177 -0.50 -10.20 55.64
C ASP A 177 -0.20 -9.01 54.70
N ALA A 178 -1.13 -8.06 54.61
CA ALA A 178 -1.01 -6.89 53.74
C ALA A 178 -0.16 -5.77 54.37
N ASP A 179 0.94 -6.12 55.07
CA ASP A 179 1.82 -5.15 55.71
C ASP A 179 3.13 -4.94 54.93
N PRO A 180 3.16 -3.99 53.97
CA PRO A 180 4.34 -3.72 53.16
C PRO A 180 5.55 -3.20 53.96
N ALA A 181 5.39 -2.90 55.26
CA ALA A 181 6.47 -2.40 56.10
C ALA A 181 7.30 -3.52 56.75
N ASN A 182 6.81 -4.76 56.80
CA ASN A 182 7.54 -5.88 57.41
C ASN A 182 8.56 -6.52 56.42
N GLU A 183 8.35 -6.35 55.12
CA GLU A 183 9.21 -6.88 54.03
C GLU A 183 10.46 -6.04 53.76
N ILE A 184 10.48 -4.78 54.19
CA ILE A 184 11.60 -3.87 53.93
C ILE A 184 12.66 -4.06 55.03
N GLN A 185 13.70 -4.82 54.69
CA GLN A 185 14.91 -4.95 55.49
C GLN A 185 15.87 -3.81 55.17
N THR A 186 16.38 -3.12 56.19
CA THR A 186 17.53 -2.21 56.02
C THR A 186 18.81 -3.03 56.09
N ILE A 187 19.63 -2.94 55.04
CA ILE A 187 20.95 -3.56 54.98
C ILE A 187 21.98 -2.53 55.43
N SER A 188 22.77 -2.86 56.45
CA SER A 188 23.91 -2.04 56.90
C SER A 188 25.22 -2.81 56.84
N LEU A 189 26.32 -2.10 56.59
CA LEU A 189 27.67 -2.64 56.59
C LEU A 189 28.38 -2.17 57.87
N ASP A 190 28.83 -3.11 58.68
CA ASP A 190 29.77 -2.86 59.77
C ASP A 190 31.19 -2.83 59.20
N THR A 191 31.79 -1.64 59.16
CA THR A 191 33.12 -1.42 58.56
C THR A 191 34.26 -1.77 59.50
N SER A 192 33.96 -2.08 60.77
CA SER A 192 34.97 -2.51 61.74
C SER A 192 35.38 -3.97 61.52
N ASP A 193 34.45 -4.81 61.04
CA ASP A 193 34.68 -6.24 60.82
C ASP A 193 34.21 -6.76 59.44
N ASN A 194 33.80 -5.85 58.54
CA ASN A 194 33.30 -6.14 57.19
C ASN A 194 32.12 -7.13 57.14
N SER A 195 31.19 -7.01 58.09
CA SER A 195 29.96 -7.80 58.07
C SER A 195 28.75 -7.02 57.56
N ILE A 196 27.89 -7.71 56.80
CA ILE A 196 26.58 -7.20 56.38
C ILE A 196 25.57 -7.62 57.45
N ILE A 197 24.81 -6.65 57.96
CA ILE A 197 23.79 -6.82 58.98
C ILE A 197 22.43 -6.49 58.39
N LEU A 198 21.47 -7.39 58.57
CA LEU A 198 20.06 -7.15 58.23
C LEU A 198 19.33 -6.66 59.49
N SER A 199 18.50 -5.63 59.32
CA SER A 199 17.64 -5.11 60.39
C SER A 199 16.69 -6.17 60.97
N LYS A 200 16.00 -5.86 62.07
CA LYS A 200 14.93 -6.72 62.63
C LYS A 200 15.36 -8.18 62.86
N ASN A 201 16.61 -8.41 63.27
CA ASN A 201 17.23 -9.73 63.46
C ASN A 201 17.29 -10.60 62.19
N GLY A 202 17.34 -10.01 60.99
CA GLY A 202 17.40 -10.74 59.72
C GLY A 202 18.71 -11.52 59.48
N GLY A 203 19.71 -11.36 60.35
CA GLY A 203 20.97 -12.11 60.32
C GLY A 203 22.20 -11.23 60.12
N ARG A 204 23.38 -11.83 60.29
CA ARG A 204 24.70 -11.22 60.08
C ARG A 204 25.55 -12.15 59.22
N VAL A 205 26.16 -11.62 58.17
CA VAL A 205 27.08 -12.36 57.29
C VAL A 205 28.40 -11.62 57.24
N THR A 206 29.46 -12.24 57.76
CA THR A 206 30.83 -11.74 57.59
C THR A 206 31.29 -11.98 56.16
N VAL A 207 31.74 -10.95 55.45
CA VAL A 207 32.22 -11.07 54.07
C VAL A 207 33.69 -11.54 54.08
N PRO A 208 34.00 -12.77 53.63
CA PRO A 208 35.37 -13.28 53.70
C PRO A 208 36.33 -12.48 52.81
N GLY A 209 37.48 -12.07 53.34
CA GLY A 209 38.60 -11.50 52.56
C GLY A 209 38.55 -10.00 52.24
N ALA A 210 37.56 -9.25 52.74
CA ALA A 210 37.42 -7.83 52.42
C ALA A 210 38.50 -6.91 53.03
N GLY A 211 39.19 -7.33 54.10
CA GLY A 211 40.15 -6.48 54.82
C GLY A 211 41.55 -6.33 54.20
N THR A 212 41.95 -7.20 53.25
CA THR A 212 43.32 -7.22 52.70
C THR A 212 43.42 -6.72 51.26
N LEU A 213 42.36 -6.84 50.46
CA LEU A 213 42.38 -6.46 49.04
C LEU A 213 41.70 -5.12 48.77
N TRP A 214 40.73 -4.72 49.59
CA TRP A 214 39.97 -3.49 49.40
C TRP A 214 40.16 -2.57 50.61
N THR A 215 40.61 -1.34 50.38
CA THR A 215 40.78 -0.35 51.46
C THR A 215 40.11 0.96 51.09
N LYS A 216 39.39 1.55 52.05
CA LYS A 216 38.84 2.90 51.93
C LYS A 216 39.88 3.91 52.41
N ALA A 217 40.20 4.90 51.59
CA ALA A 217 41.06 6.03 51.95
C ALA A 217 40.34 7.34 51.61
N GLY A 218 39.77 8.00 52.61
CA GLY A 218 38.86 9.13 52.40
C GLY A 218 37.63 8.69 51.57
N ASP A 219 37.32 9.42 50.50
CA ASP A 219 36.24 9.09 49.56
C ASP A 219 36.64 8.09 48.46
N SER A 220 37.88 7.61 48.48
CA SER A 220 38.38 6.66 47.47
C SER A 220 38.27 5.22 47.96
N LEU A 221 37.86 4.32 47.06
CA LEU A 221 37.92 2.87 47.25
C LEU A 221 39.07 2.30 46.44
N ASN A 222 40.02 1.65 47.11
CA ASN A 222 41.23 1.10 46.50
C ASN A 222 41.18 -0.42 46.48
N TYR A 223 41.43 -1.03 45.32
CA TYR A 223 41.69 -2.47 45.20
C TYR A 223 43.17 -2.72 44.99
N LYS A 224 43.74 -3.64 45.77
CA LYS A 224 45.12 -4.08 45.66
C LYS A 224 45.19 -5.61 45.65
N HIS A 225 45.41 -6.18 44.46
CA HIS A 225 45.57 -7.64 44.31
C HIS A 225 46.98 -8.12 44.70
N ASN A 226 47.99 -7.29 44.48
CA ASN A 226 49.40 -7.51 44.84
C ASN A 226 50.14 -6.16 44.94
N SER A 227 51.47 -6.15 45.12
CA SER A 227 52.25 -4.90 45.24
C SER A 227 52.16 -3.94 44.05
N ASN A 228 51.79 -4.41 42.85
CA ASN A 228 51.91 -3.68 41.60
C ASN A 228 50.58 -3.30 40.92
N VAL A 229 49.49 -4.04 41.19
CA VAL A 229 48.17 -3.81 40.56
C VAL A 229 47.25 -3.08 41.53
N LEU A 230 46.97 -1.81 41.20
CA LEU A 230 46.08 -0.92 41.94
C LEU A 230 44.92 -0.47 41.04
N MET A 231 43.69 -0.64 41.51
CA MET A 231 42.52 0.05 40.97
C MET A 231 42.03 1.06 41.99
N VAL A 232 41.69 2.27 41.54
CA VAL A 232 41.20 3.33 42.41
C VAL A 232 39.90 3.88 41.85
N PHE A 233 38.86 3.80 42.68
CA PHE A 233 37.55 4.37 42.40
C PHE A 233 37.41 5.65 43.23
N LYS A 234 37.29 6.78 42.55
CA LYS A 234 37.06 8.10 43.16
C LYS A 234 35.71 8.63 42.67
N PRO A 235 35.05 9.53 43.42
CA PRO A 235 33.90 10.25 42.90
C PRO A 235 34.22 10.91 41.55
N GLY A 236 33.56 10.45 40.47
CA GLY A 236 33.74 10.95 39.10
C GLY A 236 35.02 10.54 38.37
N LYS A 237 35.88 9.66 38.92
CA LYS A 237 37.11 9.19 38.25
C LYS A 237 37.38 7.71 38.53
N PHE A 238 37.82 6.98 37.52
CA PHE A 238 38.31 5.61 37.64
C PHE A 238 39.75 5.52 37.13
N GLU A 239 40.64 4.92 37.92
CA GLU A 239 42.06 4.78 37.60
C GLU A 239 42.50 3.33 37.75
N GLN A 240 43.20 2.79 36.73
CA GLN A 240 43.79 1.47 36.77
C GLN A 240 45.27 1.54 36.43
N LYS A 241 46.10 0.95 37.30
CA LYS A 241 47.56 0.90 37.15
C LYS A 241 47.99 -0.49 36.70
N PHE A 242 48.72 -0.57 35.58
CA PHE A 242 49.21 -1.84 34.99
C PHE A 242 50.71 -2.11 35.27
N GLY A 243 51.38 -1.23 36.01
CA GLY A 243 52.81 -1.30 36.34
C GLY A 243 53.31 0.06 36.85
N ALA A 244 54.61 0.20 37.17
CA ALA A 244 55.16 1.43 37.76
C ALA A 244 54.77 2.70 36.97
N ASP A 245 54.79 2.61 35.63
CA ASP A 245 54.74 3.77 34.72
C ASP A 245 53.56 3.79 33.75
N VAL A 246 52.59 2.87 33.87
CA VAL A 246 51.46 2.75 32.93
C VAL A 246 50.12 2.93 33.65
N TRP A 247 49.36 3.95 33.22
CA TRP A 247 48.05 4.29 33.77
C TRP A 247 46.98 4.35 32.70
N LYS A 248 45.82 3.78 33.01
CA LYS A 248 44.56 4.04 32.32
C LYS A 248 43.68 4.88 33.23
N ARG A 249 43.17 6.01 32.74
CA ARG A 249 42.28 6.87 33.52
C ARG A 249 41.00 7.17 32.76
N PHE A 250 39.90 7.20 33.50
CA PHE A 250 38.61 7.67 33.02
C PHE A 250 38.17 8.86 33.89
N SER A 251 37.73 9.94 33.24
CA SER A 251 37.24 11.14 33.91
C SER A 251 35.81 11.43 33.47
N ALA A 252 34.88 11.42 34.42
CA ALA A 252 33.45 11.63 34.14
C ALA A 252 33.16 13.02 33.56
N GLY A 253 33.94 14.05 33.96
CA GLY A 253 33.77 15.42 33.44
C GLY A 253 34.05 15.57 31.94
N THR A 254 34.82 14.65 31.34
CA THR A 254 35.11 14.65 29.90
C THR A 254 34.55 13.41 29.18
N ASN A 255 33.98 12.46 29.93
CA ASN A 255 33.47 11.17 29.49
C ASN A 255 34.43 10.41 28.55
N ARG A 256 35.74 10.51 28.81
CA ARG A 256 36.81 9.96 27.96
C ARG A 256 37.80 9.13 28.78
N TRP A 257 38.30 8.07 28.14
CA TRP A 257 39.46 7.31 28.59
C TRP A 257 40.74 7.97 28.08
N SER A 258 41.76 8.07 28.93
CA SER A 258 43.11 8.49 28.53
C SER A 258 44.16 7.48 28.96
N ASP A 259 45.13 7.29 28.08
CA ASP A 259 46.33 6.50 28.32
C ASP A 259 47.48 7.48 28.59
N GLU A 260 48.13 7.35 29.75
CA GLU A 260 49.38 8.06 30.04
C GLU A 260 50.51 7.02 30.07
N ILE A 261 51.31 6.98 29.01
CA ILE A 261 52.55 6.20 28.94
C ILE A 261 53.70 7.20 29.06
N ARG A 262 54.41 7.20 30.20
CA ARG A 262 55.62 8.01 30.35
C ARG A 262 56.82 7.24 29.81
N THR A 263 57.23 7.53 28.59
CA THR A 263 58.56 7.14 28.10
C THR A 263 59.52 8.32 28.26
N PHE A 264 60.49 8.23 29.16
CA PHE A 264 61.64 9.13 29.12
C PHE A 264 62.51 8.72 27.92
N PRO A 265 62.72 9.57 26.88
CA PRO A 265 63.52 9.16 25.75
C PRO A 265 65.01 9.26 26.10
N ALA A 266 65.73 8.14 25.99
CA ALA A 266 67.16 8.04 26.26
C ALA A 266 68.07 8.62 25.14
N ASN A 267 67.62 9.60 24.36
CA ASN A 267 68.40 10.13 23.24
C ASN A 267 68.20 11.65 23.04
N ALA A 268 68.65 12.45 24.02
CA ALA A 268 68.91 13.87 23.78
C ALA A 268 70.19 14.02 22.93
N GLY A 269 70.10 14.71 21.79
CA GLY A 269 71.29 15.18 21.04
C GLY A 269 71.73 14.40 19.80
N LYS A 270 70.85 13.66 19.10
CA LYS A 270 71.18 13.12 17.76
C LYS A 270 70.30 13.76 16.68
N GLU A 271 70.92 14.53 15.80
CA GLU A 271 70.33 14.96 14.52
C GLU A 271 70.21 13.76 13.57
N VAL A 272 69.03 13.55 13.01
CA VAL A 272 68.82 12.70 11.83
C VAL A 272 68.11 13.57 10.81
N GLY A 273 68.85 14.04 9.80
CA GLY A 273 68.29 14.83 8.71
C GLY A 273 68.04 13.98 7.47
N VAL A 274 66.83 14.06 6.89
CA VAL A 274 66.56 14.03 5.44
C VAL A 274 65.24 14.74 5.15
N GLY A 275 65.25 15.76 4.29
CA GLY A 275 64.08 16.33 3.62
C GLY A 275 63.34 17.42 4.42
N ALA A 276 63.27 18.62 3.83
CA ALA A 276 62.76 19.83 4.46
C ALA A 276 61.32 19.68 4.98
N ASP A 277 61.15 19.83 6.30
CA ASP A 277 60.04 20.55 6.96
C ASP A 277 60.32 20.57 8.47
N ILE A 278 60.75 21.73 8.98
CA ILE A 278 60.64 22.05 10.40
C ILE A 278 59.25 22.64 10.58
N VAL A 279 58.38 21.94 11.32
CA VAL A 279 57.19 22.57 11.90
C VAL A 279 57.03 22.10 13.34
N GLU A 280 57.01 23.10 14.23
CA GLU A 280 56.73 23.02 15.66
C GLU A 280 55.36 22.36 15.96
N TYR A 281 55.28 21.78 17.15
CA TYR A 281 54.05 21.21 17.71
C TYR A 281 52.87 22.19 17.68
N PRO A 282 51.67 21.67 17.38
CA PRO A 282 50.75 21.40 18.48
C PRO A 282 50.29 19.94 18.44
N VAL A 283 50.14 19.35 19.62
CA VAL A 283 49.79 17.94 19.82
C VAL A 283 48.44 17.63 19.15
N THR A 284 48.53 17.12 17.92
CA THR A 284 47.42 16.55 17.16
C THR A 284 47.85 15.12 16.86
N PHE A 285 47.15 14.12 17.39
CA PHE A 285 47.41 12.71 17.07
C PHE A 285 47.14 12.51 15.57
N ASN A 286 48.15 12.73 14.74
CA ASN A 286 47.97 12.75 13.29
C ASN A 286 47.85 11.35 12.68
N ARG A 287 48.28 10.29 13.38
CA ARG A 287 48.32 8.93 12.84
C ARG A 287 48.21 7.89 13.95
N LEU A 288 47.17 7.05 13.92
CA LEU A 288 47.11 5.80 14.67
C LEU A 288 47.02 4.65 13.66
N TYR A 289 48.05 3.80 13.64
CA TYR A 289 48.04 2.56 12.87
C TYR A 289 47.77 1.40 13.83
N LEU A 290 46.64 0.72 13.66
CA LEU A 290 46.33 -0.52 14.36
C LEU A 290 46.35 -1.67 13.35
N ARG A 291 47.29 -2.58 13.54
CA ARG A 291 47.38 -3.84 12.78
C ARG A 291 46.63 -4.91 13.54
N MET A 292 45.54 -5.40 12.97
CA MET A 292 44.80 -6.54 13.51
C MET A 292 45.01 -7.68 12.53
N ALA A 293 45.66 -8.76 13.00
CA ALA A 293 45.88 -10.05 12.34
C ALA A 293 45.88 -10.10 10.79
N GLY A 294 47.03 -10.43 10.20
CA GLY A 294 47.14 -10.93 8.82
C GLY A 294 46.59 -10.01 7.74
N ASP A 295 47.19 -8.82 7.61
CA ASP A 295 47.02 -7.89 6.47
C ASP A 295 45.90 -6.85 6.55
N THR A 296 45.16 -6.74 7.67
CA THR A 296 44.18 -5.64 7.84
C THR A 296 44.80 -4.45 8.58
N MET A 297 44.68 -3.25 8.00
CA MET A 297 45.11 -1.99 8.60
C MET A 297 43.94 -1.01 8.72
N PHE A 298 43.73 -0.47 9.92
CA PHE A 298 42.85 0.67 10.13
C PHE A 298 43.65 1.97 10.01
N ARG A 299 43.17 2.89 9.17
CA ARG A 299 43.64 4.27 9.14
C ARG A 299 42.46 5.18 9.41
N ALA A 300 42.53 5.90 10.53
CA ALA A 300 41.63 7.01 10.79
C ALA A 300 42.38 8.32 10.56
N ASN A 301 41.89 9.16 9.63
CA ASN A 301 42.34 10.54 9.52
C ASN A 301 41.18 11.44 9.97
N SER A 302 41.39 12.26 10.99
CA SER A 302 40.44 13.29 11.40
C SER A 302 40.99 14.65 10.99
N TYR A 303 40.28 15.37 10.13
CA TYR A 303 40.63 16.74 9.74
C TYR A 303 39.62 17.70 10.35
N ASN A 304 40.11 18.74 11.03
CA ASN A 304 39.29 19.89 11.38
C ASN A 304 39.51 20.95 10.31
N TYR A 305 38.47 21.29 9.54
CA TYR A 305 38.49 22.46 8.66
C TYR A 305 37.79 23.62 9.37
N LEU A 306 38.47 24.77 9.42
CA LEU A 306 37.85 26.06 9.77
C LEU A 306 37.51 26.75 8.45
N PHE A 307 36.23 26.93 8.12
CA PHE A 307 35.82 27.88 7.07
C PHE A 307 35.42 29.22 7.68
N SER A 308 35.48 30.25 6.82
CA SER A 308 35.27 31.67 7.11
C SER A 308 34.07 32.00 8.01
N PRO A 309 34.08 33.19 8.65
CA PRO A 309 33.09 33.58 9.65
C PRO A 309 31.65 33.45 9.13
N GLY A 310 30.84 32.61 9.76
CA GLY A 310 29.40 32.44 9.46
C GLY A 310 28.94 31.00 9.20
N ALA A 311 29.85 30.05 8.97
CA ALA A 311 29.50 28.62 8.85
C ALA A 311 29.73 27.87 10.18
N SER A 312 28.85 26.92 10.52
CA SER A 312 28.97 26.13 11.74
C SER A 312 30.17 25.15 11.63
N PRO A 313 31.03 24.99 12.66
CA PRO A 313 32.20 24.10 12.58
C PRO A 313 31.77 22.66 12.32
N GLY A 314 32.29 22.06 11.25
CA GLY A 314 32.07 20.65 10.92
C GLY A 314 33.32 19.81 11.15
N ILE A 315 33.15 18.61 11.69
CA ILE A 315 34.23 17.62 11.83
C ILE A 315 34.16 16.67 10.64
N GLN A 316 35.26 16.52 9.89
CA GLN A 316 35.36 15.51 8.84
C GLN A 316 36.16 14.31 9.37
N THR A 317 35.49 13.18 9.52
CA THR A 317 36.15 11.92 9.91
C THR A 317 36.23 11.01 8.69
N PHE A 318 37.45 10.61 8.34
CA PHE A 318 37.69 9.57 7.33
C PHE A 318 38.12 8.29 8.04
N VAL A 319 37.36 7.23 7.83
CA VAL A 319 37.75 5.88 8.23
C VAL A 319 37.99 5.07 6.96
N ASP A 320 39.25 4.74 6.72
CA ASP A 320 39.65 3.84 5.64
C ASP A 320 40.08 2.50 6.25
N VAL A 321 39.44 1.41 5.81
CA VAL A 321 39.86 0.04 6.12
C VAL A 321 40.61 -0.50 4.90
N PHE A 322 41.90 -0.75 5.09
CA PHE A 322 42.75 -1.35 4.08
C PHE A 322 42.88 -2.85 4.32
N SER A 323 42.77 -3.63 3.26
CA SER A 323 43.35 -4.97 3.18
C SER A 323 44.65 -4.89 2.40
N GLN A 324 45.73 -5.42 2.96
CA GLN A 324 47.03 -5.56 2.31
C GLN A 324 47.08 -6.81 1.41
N ALA A 325 45.92 -7.35 0.99
CA ALA A 325 45.87 -8.34 -0.08
C ALA A 325 46.51 -7.72 -1.34
N ASN A 326 47.65 -8.27 -1.73
CA ASN A 326 48.54 -7.71 -2.73
C ASN A 326 47.89 -7.69 -4.13
N ASN A 327 47.58 -6.49 -4.64
CA ASN A 327 47.34 -6.26 -6.06
C ASN A 327 48.45 -5.35 -6.61
N ASN A 328 49.57 -5.95 -6.99
CA ASN A 328 50.73 -5.26 -7.60
C ASN A 328 51.24 -4.05 -6.80
N GLY A 329 51.30 -4.17 -5.47
CA GLY A 329 51.83 -3.11 -4.60
C GLY A 329 50.87 -1.95 -4.29
N GLN A 330 49.60 -2.03 -4.69
CA GLN A 330 48.57 -1.07 -4.29
C GLN A 330 47.63 -1.67 -3.23
N PRO A 331 47.41 -1.03 -2.07
CA PRO A 331 46.49 -1.51 -1.03
C PRO A 331 45.04 -1.56 -1.54
N ILE A 332 44.33 -2.65 -1.26
CA ILE A 332 42.90 -2.77 -1.56
C ILE A 332 42.11 -2.09 -0.44
N ARG A 333 41.33 -1.06 -0.80
CA ARG A 333 40.40 -0.40 0.13
C ARG A 333 39.10 -1.22 0.17
N THR A 334 38.76 -1.74 1.34
CA THR A 334 37.60 -2.64 1.48
C THR A 334 36.38 -1.91 2.03
N LEU A 335 36.59 -0.78 2.72
CA LEU A 335 35.53 0.12 3.18
C LEU A 335 36.13 1.52 3.37
N SER A 336 35.53 2.53 2.72
CA SER A 336 35.81 3.94 3.00
C SER A 336 34.49 4.60 3.41
N ALA A 337 34.47 5.19 4.60
CA ALA A 337 33.35 5.98 5.08
C ALA A 337 33.80 7.44 5.20
N ARG A 338 33.15 8.32 4.43
CA ARG A 338 33.26 9.77 4.55
C ARG A 338 32.03 10.27 5.30
N MET A 339 32.26 10.96 6.42
CA MET A 339 31.23 11.73 7.11
C MET A 339 31.55 13.21 6.96
N GLU A 340 30.64 13.94 6.33
CA GLU A 340 30.65 15.40 6.29
C GLU A 340 29.41 15.91 7.01
N GLY A 341 29.61 16.80 7.96
CA GLY A 341 28.51 17.41 8.69
C GLY A 341 28.94 18.71 9.33
N SER A 342 28.29 19.79 8.91
CA SER A 342 28.14 21.02 9.67
C SER A 342 26.69 21.04 10.16
N GLY A 343 26.47 21.12 11.48
CA GLY A 343 25.12 21.36 12.01
C GLY A 343 24.15 20.18 12.08
N GLY A 344 24.60 18.96 12.35
CA GLY A 344 23.73 17.90 12.88
C GLY A 344 22.93 17.05 11.89
N ILE A 345 23.09 17.23 10.57
CA ILE A 345 22.57 16.31 9.56
C ILE A 345 23.77 15.73 8.79
N GLY A 346 24.25 14.57 9.23
CA GLY A 346 25.41 13.90 8.61
C GLY A 346 24.99 13.01 7.46
N ASN A 347 25.57 13.22 6.27
CA ASN A 347 25.42 12.31 5.14
C ASN A 347 26.41 11.15 5.28
N LEU A 348 25.91 9.91 5.29
CA LEU A 348 26.73 8.70 5.29
C LEU A 348 27.00 8.27 3.84
N HIS A 349 28.24 8.43 3.39
CA HIS A 349 28.69 7.84 2.13
C HIS A 349 29.37 6.51 2.43
N ALA A 350 28.63 5.41 2.29
CA ALA A 350 29.18 4.06 2.32
C ALA A 350 29.33 3.57 0.87
N ALA A 351 30.56 3.59 0.35
CA ALA A 351 30.88 2.88 -0.88
C ALA A 351 31.28 1.45 -0.50
N LEU A 352 30.28 0.57 -0.44
CA LEU A 352 30.48 -0.87 -0.47
C LEU A 352 30.25 -1.33 -1.91
N GLY A 353 31.15 -2.15 -2.45
CA GLY A 353 30.85 -2.91 -3.66
C GLY A 353 29.55 -3.67 -3.43
N GLY A 354 28.47 -3.24 -4.07
CA GLY A 354 27.12 -3.77 -3.90
C GLY A 354 26.20 -2.92 -3.02
N ARG A 355 25.22 -2.29 -3.69
CA ARG A 355 23.95 -1.74 -3.16
C ARG A 355 24.05 -0.47 -2.29
N VAL A 356 23.81 0.67 -2.94
CA VAL A 356 23.55 1.97 -2.29
C VAL A 356 22.06 2.08 -1.97
N THR A 357 21.73 2.36 -0.71
CA THR A 357 20.39 2.81 -0.30
C THR A 357 20.40 4.33 -0.35
N ALA A 358 19.69 4.94 -1.30
CA ALA A 358 19.73 6.39 -1.51
C ALA A 358 18.88 7.13 -0.46
N THR A 359 19.46 8.20 0.10
CA THR A 359 18.74 9.34 0.66
C THR A 359 18.74 10.46 -0.40
N THR A 360 17.72 11.32 -0.35
CA THR A 360 17.35 12.40 -1.28
C THR A 360 18.53 13.15 -1.92
N GLY A 361 18.75 12.93 -3.21
CA GLY A 361 19.76 13.61 -4.04
C GLY A 361 20.01 12.85 -5.34
N ASN A 362 20.26 13.55 -6.45
CA ASN A 362 20.49 12.93 -7.76
C ASN A 362 21.66 11.93 -7.72
N LEU A 363 21.35 10.66 -7.97
CA LEU A 363 22.29 9.55 -7.99
C LEU A 363 22.86 9.36 -9.41
N ASN A 364 24.04 9.92 -9.67
CA ASN A 364 24.80 9.67 -10.90
C ASN A 364 25.68 8.42 -10.73
N ILE A 365 25.28 7.31 -11.35
CA ILE A 365 26.05 6.06 -11.38
C ILE A 365 26.66 5.88 -12.77
N ASN A 366 27.95 6.18 -12.93
CA ASN A 366 28.73 5.99 -14.17
C ASN A 366 29.25 4.55 -14.35
N SER A 367 28.49 3.55 -13.91
CA SER A 367 28.86 2.14 -14.04
C SER A 367 27.69 1.32 -14.56
N VAL A 368 27.97 0.35 -15.43
CA VAL A 368 26.99 -0.56 -16.06
C VAL A 368 26.14 -1.20 -14.96
N LEU A 369 24.90 -0.72 -14.83
CA LEU A 369 23.97 -1.15 -13.79
C LEU A 369 23.56 -2.60 -14.04
N THR A 370 23.64 -3.42 -12.99
CA THR A 370 22.81 -4.61 -12.84
C THR A 370 21.34 -4.23 -13.07
N PRO A 371 20.52 -5.06 -13.75
CA PRO A 371 19.35 -4.63 -14.52
C PRO A 371 18.11 -4.16 -13.73
N PHE A 372 18.22 -3.81 -12.45
CA PHE A 372 17.04 -3.51 -11.61
C PHE A 372 17.31 -2.51 -10.49
N THR A 373 16.40 -1.55 -10.33
CA THR A 373 16.28 -0.67 -9.15
C THR A 373 14.84 -0.70 -8.66
N GLY A 374 14.58 -0.94 -7.38
CA GLY A 374 13.20 -0.95 -6.86
C GLY A 374 13.03 -0.79 -5.35
N ILE A 375 11.82 -0.40 -4.94
CA ILE A 375 11.40 -0.22 -3.56
C ILE A 375 10.63 -1.47 -3.12
N TRP A 376 10.93 -1.95 -1.92
CA TRP A 376 10.34 -3.14 -1.33
C TRP A 376 9.61 -2.77 -0.04
N ASN A 377 8.43 -3.35 0.20
CA ASN A 377 7.77 -3.23 1.49
C ASN A 377 8.47 -4.10 2.55
N THR A 378 8.08 -3.93 3.81
CA THR A 378 8.64 -4.69 4.95
C THR A 378 8.41 -6.21 4.87
N ALA A 379 7.43 -6.65 4.08
CA ALA A 379 7.15 -8.05 3.79
C ALA A 379 8.02 -8.60 2.63
N GLY A 380 8.97 -7.83 2.10
CA GLY A 380 9.83 -8.27 1.01
C GLY A 380 9.12 -8.39 -0.34
N THR A 381 8.06 -7.61 -0.57
CA THR A 381 7.38 -7.48 -1.87
C THR A 381 7.82 -6.21 -2.59
N ASN A 382 8.16 -6.31 -3.88
CA ASN A 382 8.45 -5.13 -4.70
C ASN A 382 7.15 -4.34 -4.94
N ILE A 383 7.16 -3.07 -4.55
CA ILE A 383 6.00 -2.17 -4.73
C ILE A 383 6.23 -1.16 -5.87
N PHE A 384 7.47 -1.04 -6.33
CA PHE A 384 7.89 -0.12 -7.40
C PHE A 384 9.26 -0.56 -7.95
N GLY A 385 9.48 -0.50 -9.26
CA GLY A 385 10.80 -0.77 -9.83
C GLY A 385 11.00 -0.35 -11.29
N LEU A 386 12.26 -0.11 -11.64
CA LEU A 386 12.78 0.08 -12.99
C LEU A 386 13.62 -1.14 -13.38
N PHE A 387 13.29 -1.78 -14.48
CA PHE A 387 13.89 -3.02 -14.95
C PHE A 387 14.48 -2.83 -16.35
N PHE A 388 15.70 -3.27 -16.58
CA PHE A 388 16.34 -3.25 -17.90
C PHE A 388 16.36 -4.66 -18.46
N ASN A 389 15.85 -4.86 -19.68
CA ASN A 389 16.02 -6.15 -20.36
C ASN A 389 17.40 -6.28 -21.00
N ALA A 390 17.72 -7.45 -21.56
CA ALA A 390 19.01 -7.73 -22.19
C ALA A 390 19.31 -6.81 -23.39
N GLN A 391 18.28 -6.18 -23.97
CA GLN A 391 18.36 -5.21 -25.05
C GLN A 391 18.50 -3.77 -24.55
N GLY A 392 18.63 -3.54 -23.24
CA GLY A 392 18.78 -2.21 -22.63
C GLY A 392 17.48 -1.41 -22.52
N GLN A 393 16.32 -2.03 -22.79
CA GLN A 393 15.02 -1.35 -22.67
C GLN A 393 14.60 -1.29 -21.21
N ALA A 394 14.27 -0.08 -20.74
CA ALA A 394 13.79 0.16 -19.40
C ALA A 394 12.26 -0.06 -19.30
N ASN A 395 11.83 -0.85 -18.32
CA ASN A 395 10.45 -1.09 -17.96
C ASN A 395 10.20 -0.53 -16.57
N PHE A 396 9.30 0.43 -16.49
CA PHE A 396 8.82 0.94 -15.23
C PHE A 396 7.59 0.14 -14.78
N VAL A 397 7.70 -0.51 -13.62
CA VAL A 397 6.65 -1.38 -13.08
C VAL A 397 6.24 -0.85 -11.71
N ALA A 398 4.93 -0.63 -11.56
CA ALA A 398 4.31 -0.24 -10.31
C ALA A 398 2.93 -0.90 -10.25
N GLN A 399 2.43 -1.18 -9.04
CA GLN A 399 1.06 -1.66 -8.85
C GLN A 399 0.03 -0.60 -9.28
N VAL A 400 0.36 0.69 -9.09
CA VAL A 400 -0.44 1.81 -9.56
C VAL A 400 0.49 2.87 -10.15
N LYS A 401 0.20 3.31 -11.38
CA LYS A 401 0.94 4.38 -12.06
C LYS A 401 0.09 5.64 -12.01
N ASN A 402 0.55 6.62 -11.23
CA ASN A 402 -0.19 7.86 -11.00
C ASN A 402 0.52 9.07 -11.60
N PHE A 403 -0.26 10.02 -12.11
CA PHE A 403 0.12 11.41 -12.24
C PHE A 403 -0.59 12.22 -11.16
N VAL A 404 0.13 13.10 -10.48
CA VAL A 404 -0.37 13.93 -9.40
C VAL A 404 -0.17 15.39 -9.75
N GLU A 405 -1.21 16.18 -9.57
CA GLU A 405 -1.15 17.63 -9.60
C GLU A 405 -1.77 18.22 -8.34
N ASP A 406 -1.33 19.40 -7.94
CA ASP A 406 -1.96 20.12 -6.84
C ASP A 406 -3.36 20.58 -7.25
N HIS A 407 -4.31 20.53 -6.32
CA HIS A 407 -5.67 20.92 -6.63
C HIS A 407 -5.72 22.44 -6.92
N PRO A 408 -6.18 22.87 -8.11
CA PRO A 408 -5.96 24.24 -8.61
C PRO A 408 -6.64 25.32 -7.75
N THR A 409 -7.65 24.95 -6.96
CA THR A 409 -8.40 25.88 -6.09
C THR A 409 -8.38 25.53 -4.60
N ASN A 410 -7.72 24.44 -4.19
CA ASN A 410 -7.69 24.01 -2.78
C ASN A 410 -6.27 23.60 -2.38
N PRO A 411 -5.51 24.44 -1.65
CA PRO A 411 -4.11 24.20 -1.35
C PRO A 411 -3.86 23.00 -0.42
N ASN A 412 -4.91 22.46 0.21
CA ASN A 412 -4.82 21.28 1.08
C ASN A 412 -5.20 19.99 0.36
N LYS A 413 -5.36 20.00 -0.97
CA LYS A 413 -5.75 18.84 -1.76
C LYS A 413 -4.85 18.66 -2.98
N GLN A 414 -4.79 17.41 -3.43
CA GLN A 414 -4.16 17.01 -4.68
C GLN A 414 -5.16 16.23 -5.52
N ILE A 415 -4.97 16.25 -6.83
CA ILE A 415 -5.71 15.45 -7.79
C ILE A 415 -4.78 14.32 -8.26
N TRP A 416 -5.25 13.09 -8.10
CA TRP A 416 -4.51 11.88 -8.44
C TRP A 416 -5.22 11.19 -9.60
N TYR A 417 -4.57 11.14 -10.76
CA TYR A 417 -5.02 10.37 -11.91
C TYR A 417 -4.22 9.10 -12.04
N THR A 418 -4.88 8.00 -12.41
CA THR A 418 -4.23 6.72 -12.73
C THR A 418 -4.08 6.58 -14.25
N CYS A 419 -2.98 5.95 -14.68
CA CYS A 419 -2.83 5.58 -16.09
C CYS A 419 -3.89 4.53 -16.48
N MET A 420 -4.48 4.68 -17.67
CA MET A 420 -5.28 3.62 -18.28
C MET A 420 -4.37 2.49 -18.72
N GLU A 421 -4.68 1.26 -18.31
CA GLU A 421 -3.86 0.07 -18.62
C GLU A 421 -4.58 -0.84 -19.62
N GLY A 422 -3.81 -1.42 -20.55
CA GLY A 422 -4.30 -2.37 -21.54
C GLY A 422 -3.37 -3.57 -21.67
N PRO A 423 -3.84 -4.68 -22.26
CA PRO A 423 -3.03 -5.87 -22.52
C PRO A 423 -1.97 -5.67 -23.61
N GLU A 424 -1.92 -4.49 -24.21
CA GLU A 424 -1.10 -4.18 -25.37
C GLU A 424 -0.23 -2.95 -25.10
N VAL A 425 0.92 -2.90 -25.78
CA VAL A 425 1.79 -1.73 -25.80
C VAL A 425 1.25 -0.75 -26.85
N GLY A 426 0.10 -0.16 -26.54
CA GLY A 426 -0.64 0.72 -27.42
C GLY A 426 -0.19 2.18 -27.36
N ALA A 427 -0.45 2.92 -28.44
CA ALA A 427 -0.48 4.38 -28.44
C ALA A 427 -1.74 4.85 -29.18
N TYR A 428 -2.15 6.08 -28.90
CA TYR A 428 -3.36 6.67 -29.48
C TYR A 428 -3.11 8.08 -29.98
N GLU A 429 -3.86 8.46 -31.00
CA GLU A 429 -3.96 9.81 -31.51
C GLU A 429 -5.45 10.15 -31.66
N ARG A 430 -5.82 11.38 -31.37
CA ARG A 430 -7.21 11.83 -31.42
C ARG A 430 -7.30 13.23 -31.98
N GLY A 431 -8.46 13.56 -32.52
CA GLY A 431 -8.72 14.90 -33.01
C GLY A 431 -10.17 15.08 -33.41
N THR A 432 -10.42 16.20 -34.09
CA THR A 432 -11.71 16.55 -34.66
C THR A 432 -11.51 16.75 -36.16
N ALA A 433 -12.43 16.24 -36.97
CA ALA A 433 -12.44 16.45 -38.42
C ALA A 433 -13.82 16.91 -38.88
N THR A 434 -13.89 17.45 -40.09
CA THR A 434 -15.14 17.92 -40.71
C THR A 434 -15.47 17.04 -41.89
N LEU A 435 -16.68 16.48 -41.93
CA LEU A 435 -17.23 15.87 -43.14
C LEU A 435 -17.48 16.95 -44.18
N VAL A 436 -17.10 16.68 -45.42
CA VAL A 436 -17.45 17.49 -46.59
C VAL A 436 -18.12 16.56 -47.59
N ASN A 437 -19.40 16.83 -47.86
CA ASN A 437 -20.24 16.03 -48.73
C ASN A 437 -20.24 14.52 -48.34
N GLY A 438 -20.39 14.26 -47.04
CA GLY A 438 -20.45 12.91 -46.48
C GLY A 438 -19.12 12.17 -46.37
N GLU A 439 -17.98 12.78 -46.70
CA GLU A 439 -16.66 12.14 -46.60
C GLU A 439 -15.64 13.00 -45.83
N ALA A 440 -14.69 12.34 -45.17
CA ALA A 440 -13.51 12.98 -44.60
C ALA A 440 -12.30 12.05 -44.68
N GLU A 441 -11.13 12.62 -44.91
CA GLU A 441 -9.85 11.93 -44.85
C GLU A 441 -9.04 12.48 -43.68
N ILE A 442 -8.57 11.58 -42.81
CA ILE A 442 -7.77 11.92 -41.65
C ILE A 442 -6.36 11.43 -41.91
N VAL A 443 -5.40 12.35 -41.84
CA VAL A 443 -3.97 12.05 -41.94
C VAL A 443 -3.39 12.07 -40.53
N PHE A 444 -2.67 11.01 -40.17
CA PHE A 444 -1.97 10.93 -38.91
C PHE A 444 -0.78 11.88 -38.87
N SER A 445 -0.38 12.25 -37.66
CA SER A 445 0.91 12.90 -37.49
C SER A 445 2.05 11.95 -37.86
N GLU A 446 3.17 12.52 -38.31
CA GLU A 446 4.37 11.77 -38.68
C GLU A 446 4.83 10.84 -37.54
N HIS A 447 4.80 11.33 -36.29
CA HIS A 447 5.24 10.53 -35.14
C HIS A 447 4.32 9.33 -34.86
N PHE A 448 3.02 9.45 -35.11
CA PHE A 448 2.07 8.35 -34.97
C PHE A 448 2.27 7.30 -36.07
N GLU A 449 2.43 7.73 -37.33
CA GLU A 449 2.77 6.84 -38.47
C GLU A 449 4.05 6.03 -38.20
N LEU A 450 5.10 6.69 -37.67
CA LEU A 450 6.36 6.03 -37.36
C LEU A 450 6.22 5.00 -36.25
N THR A 451 5.32 5.23 -35.30
CA THR A 451 5.21 4.46 -34.05
C THR A 451 4.25 3.27 -34.14
N ILE A 452 3.15 3.37 -34.89
CA ILE A 452 2.02 2.41 -34.80
C ILE A 452 2.05 1.36 -35.91
N ASN A 453 1.77 0.11 -35.56
CA ASN A 453 1.50 -0.94 -36.54
C ASN A 453 0.07 -0.76 -37.11
N PRO A 454 -0.07 -0.41 -38.39
CA PRO A 454 -1.37 -0.05 -38.96
C PRO A 454 -2.34 -1.23 -39.06
N THR A 455 -1.84 -2.47 -39.03
CA THR A 455 -2.68 -3.67 -39.07
C THR A 455 -3.47 -3.89 -37.78
N THR A 456 -3.01 -3.32 -36.67
CA THR A 456 -3.63 -3.43 -35.35
C THR A 456 -4.59 -2.28 -35.04
N MET A 457 -4.78 -1.37 -36.00
CA MET A 457 -5.43 -0.09 -35.77
C MET A 457 -6.95 -0.21 -35.60
N THR A 458 -7.45 0.37 -34.52
CA THR A 458 -8.88 0.58 -34.25
C THR A 458 -9.19 2.06 -34.20
N VAL A 459 -10.29 2.47 -34.82
CA VAL A 459 -10.71 3.88 -34.87
C VAL A 459 -12.12 3.97 -34.28
N GLN A 460 -12.31 4.90 -33.35
CA GLN A 460 -13.60 5.25 -32.78
C GLN A 460 -14.01 6.63 -33.30
N LEU A 461 -15.28 6.78 -33.67
CA LEU A 461 -15.85 8.00 -34.24
C LEU A 461 -17.03 8.46 -33.40
N SER A 462 -17.11 9.77 -33.15
CA SER A 462 -18.18 10.42 -32.40
C SER A 462 -18.72 11.61 -33.20
N PRO A 463 -19.89 11.47 -33.86
CA PRO A 463 -20.49 12.57 -34.61
C PRO A 463 -20.90 13.72 -33.67
N ASN A 464 -20.56 14.96 -34.03
CA ASN A 464 -20.98 16.16 -33.29
C ASN A 464 -22.22 16.82 -33.91
N SER A 465 -23.07 16.02 -34.56
CA SER A 465 -24.33 16.47 -35.15
C SER A 465 -25.45 15.46 -34.90
N ALA A 466 -26.61 15.98 -34.50
CA ALA A 466 -27.84 15.20 -34.34
C ALA A 466 -28.42 14.75 -35.69
N ASP A 467 -28.01 15.37 -36.80
CA ASP A 467 -28.40 14.98 -38.15
C ASP A 467 -27.63 13.75 -38.66
N SER A 468 -26.60 13.31 -37.93
CA SER A 468 -25.80 12.14 -38.29
C SER A 468 -26.64 10.88 -38.23
N GLU A 469 -26.65 10.12 -39.33
CA GLU A 469 -27.24 8.77 -39.36
C GLU A 469 -26.19 7.66 -39.13
N GLY A 470 -25.00 8.05 -38.65
CA GLY A 470 -23.86 7.20 -38.35
C GLY A 470 -22.68 7.44 -39.28
N LEU A 471 -21.48 7.06 -38.81
CA LEU A 471 -20.22 7.17 -39.56
C LEU A 471 -19.55 5.80 -39.65
N ALA A 472 -18.85 5.55 -40.75
CA ALA A 472 -18.04 4.36 -40.93
C ALA A 472 -16.63 4.71 -41.41
N VAL A 473 -15.64 4.01 -40.87
CA VAL A 473 -14.28 3.99 -41.43
C VAL A 473 -14.27 3.00 -42.59
N VAL A 474 -14.13 3.51 -43.81
CA VAL A 474 -14.20 2.70 -45.03
C VAL A 474 -12.82 2.28 -45.54
N GLU A 475 -11.77 2.96 -45.10
CA GLU A 475 -10.39 2.67 -45.46
C GLU A 475 -9.46 2.99 -44.30
N LYS A 476 -8.46 2.13 -44.09
CA LYS A 476 -7.38 2.32 -43.13
C LYS A 476 -6.05 2.12 -43.85
N THR A 477 -5.15 3.07 -43.70
CA THR A 477 -3.80 2.99 -44.25
C THR A 477 -2.77 3.22 -43.14
N ALA A 478 -1.49 3.08 -43.46
CA ALA A 478 -0.41 3.44 -42.53
C ALA A 478 -0.39 4.93 -42.16
N LYS A 479 -0.96 5.78 -43.02
CA LYS A 479 -0.89 7.24 -42.92
C LYS A 479 -2.15 7.88 -42.37
N GLY A 480 -3.21 7.11 -42.19
CA GLY A 480 -4.51 7.69 -41.89
C GLY A 480 -5.68 6.74 -42.14
N PHE A 481 -6.86 7.33 -42.22
CA PHE A 481 -8.09 6.61 -42.51
C PHE A 481 -9.12 7.51 -43.19
N LYS A 482 -10.06 6.88 -43.89
CA LYS A 482 -11.16 7.56 -44.56
C LYS A 482 -12.48 7.25 -43.87
N VAL A 483 -13.26 8.29 -43.62
CA VAL A 483 -14.60 8.22 -43.01
C VAL A 483 -15.65 8.55 -44.06
N LYS A 484 -16.75 7.80 -44.04
CA LYS A 484 -17.98 8.14 -44.76
C LYS A 484 -19.18 8.16 -43.83
N GLU A 485 -20.11 9.06 -44.10
CA GLU A 485 -21.42 9.05 -43.50
C GLU A 485 -22.28 7.89 -44.04
N LEU A 486 -23.03 7.26 -43.15
CA LEU A 486 -23.98 6.22 -43.50
C LEU A 486 -25.26 6.81 -44.10
N ARG A 487 -25.88 6.05 -45.01
CA ARG A 487 -27.17 6.36 -45.66
C ARG A 487 -27.14 7.59 -46.57
N LYS A 488 -27.48 8.79 -46.07
CA LYS A 488 -27.65 10.01 -46.89
C LYS A 488 -26.36 10.38 -47.61
N GLY A 489 -25.21 10.23 -46.93
CA GLY A 489 -23.88 10.36 -47.53
C GLY A 489 -23.57 11.77 -48.02
N THR A 490 -24.17 12.81 -47.45
CA THR A 490 -24.02 14.22 -47.89
C THR A 490 -23.79 15.19 -46.73
N GLY A 491 -23.61 14.69 -45.51
CA GLY A 491 -23.41 15.48 -44.30
C GLY A 491 -22.21 16.41 -44.35
N ASN A 492 -22.36 17.58 -43.73
CA ASN A 492 -21.32 18.61 -43.60
C ASN A 492 -21.22 19.07 -42.14
N TYR A 493 -20.70 18.21 -41.27
CA TYR A 493 -20.58 18.48 -39.83
C TYR A 493 -19.27 17.92 -39.27
N THR A 494 -18.91 18.38 -38.07
CA THR A 494 -17.71 17.91 -37.37
C THR A 494 -17.96 16.59 -36.64
N PHE A 495 -16.90 15.81 -36.45
CA PHE A 495 -16.91 14.63 -35.61
C PHE A 495 -15.55 14.50 -34.92
N ASP A 496 -15.57 13.96 -33.71
CA ASP A 496 -14.36 13.60 -32.99
C ASP A 496 -13.97 12.17 -33.34
N TRP A 497 -12.66 11.91 -33.31
CA TRP A 497 -12.11 10.60 -33.59
C TRP A 497 -10.97 10.27 -32.65
N GLU A 498 -10.81 8.98 -32.38
CA GLU A 498 -9.66 8.44 -31.68
C GLU A 498 -9.18 7.18 -32.41
N SER A 499 -7.91 7.18 -32.79
CA SER A 499 -7.22 6.03 -33.38
C SER A 499 -6.28 5.42 -32.35
N LYS A 500 -6.34 4.11 -32.20
CA LYS A 500 -5.48 3.30 -31.31
C LYS A 500 -4.84 2.18 -32.09
N GLY A 501 -3.59 1.88 -31.79
CA GLY A 501 -2.91 0.70 -32.33
C GLY A 501 -1.73 0.29 -31.47
N VAL A 502 -1.23 -0.92 -31.70
CA VAL A 502 -0.03 -1.45 -31.05
C VAL A 502 1.20 -0.79 -31.66
N ARG A 503 2.18 -0.43 -30.84
CA ARG A 503 3.46 0.11 -31.33
C ARG A 503 4.25 -0.94 -32.10
N LYS A 504 4.88 -0.54 -33.21
CA LYS A 504 5.72 -1.42 -34.04
C LYS A 504 6.81 -2.07 -33.19
N GLY A 505 6.96 -3.39 -33.31
CA GLY A 505 7.94 -4.18 -32.56
C GLY A 505 7.48 -4.66 -31.18
N TYR A 506 6.24 -4.37 -30.78
CA TYR A 506 5.65 -4.82 -29.52
C TYR A 506 4.37 -5.66 -29.70
N GLU A 507 4.11 -6.15 -30.91
CA GLU A 507 2.92 -6.93 -31.26
C GLU A 507 2.78 -8.23 -30.46
N ASN A 508 3.92 -8.79 -30.02
CA ASN A 508 3.98 -10.04 -29.26
C ASN A 508 4.19 -9.78 -27.76
N PHE A 509 3.69 -8.66 -27.22
CA PHE A 509 3.84 -8.36 -25.80
C PHE A 509 3.04 -9.36 -24.94
N GLU A 510 3.75 -10.08 -24.07
CA GLU A 510 3.15 -11.07 -23.17
C GLU A 510 2.64 -10.42 -21.88
N VAL A 511 1.33 -10.37 -21.71
CA VAL A 511 0.69 -9.85 -20.48
C VAL A 511 0.91 -10.78 -19.31
N VAL A 512 0.74 -12.09 -19.54
CA VAL A 512 1.00 -13.13 -18.56
C VAL A 512 2.36 -13.73 -18.88
N ARG A 513 3.27 -13.62 -17.92
CA ARG A 513 4.65 -14.12 -18.02
C ARG A 513 5.07 -14.68 -16.66
N ASP A 514 6.11 -15.50 -16.67
CA ASP A 514 6.70 -15.97 -15.43
C ASP A 514 7.15 -14.79 -14.56
N ARG A 515 7.05 -14.95 -13.23
CA ARG A 515 7.56 -13.94 -12.30
C ARG A 515 9.01 -13.67 -12.66
N MET A 516 9.34 -12.39 -12.87
CA MET A 516 10.72 -11.97 -13.14
C MET A 516 11.62 -12.52 -12.03
N GLN A 517 12.45 -13.50 -12.39
CA GLN A 517 13.47 -14.00 -11.48
C GLN A 517 14.60 -12.97 -11.49
N VAL A 518 14.69 -12.19 -10.42
CA VAL A 518 15.91 -11.44 -10.15
C VAL A 518 16.98 -12.51 -9.94
N LYS A 519 17.85 -12.70 -10.94
CA LYS A 519 19.08 -13.45 -10.74
C LYS A 519 19.87 -12.62 -9.73
N ILE A 520 19.72 -12.95 -8.45
CA ILE A 520 20.69 -12.58 -7.43
C ILE A 520 21.99 -13.03 -8.07
N PRO A 521 22.95 -12.14 -8.37
CA PRO A 521 24.23 -12.58 -8.91
C PRO A 521 24.67 -13.68 -7.97
N THR A 522 24.68 -14.90 -8.50
CA THR A 522 25.09 -16.07 -7.74
C THR A 522 26.43 -15.69 -7.16
N THR A 523 26.69 -16.09 -5.93
CA THR A 523 28.05 -16.24 -5.44
C THR A 523 28.76 -17.26 -6.33
N GLU A 524 29.01 -16.92 -7.59
CA GLU A 524 30.12 -17.46 -8.34
C GLU A 524 31.34 -16.95 -7.59
N ILE A 525 31.75 -17.76 -6.63
CA ILE A 525 33.13 -17.81 -6.22
C ILE A 525 33.87 -18.09 -7.53
N TYR A 526 34.48 -17.05 -8.10
CA TYR A 526 35.58 -17.28 -9.03
C TYR A 526 36.62 -18.04 -8.23
N ASP A 527 36.77 -19.33 -8.51
CA ASP A 527 37.89 -20.11 -8.02
C ASP A 527 39.15 -19.48 -8.64
N ALA A 528 39.84 -18.67 -7.85
CA ALA A 528 41.10 -18.04 -8.24
C ALA A 528 42.18 -19.06 -8.62
N ASN A 529 41.96 -20.36 -8.38
CA ASN A 529 42.89 -21.43 -8.70
C ASN A 529 42.59 -22.16 -10.02
N ASN A 530 41.48 -21.88 -10.72
CA ASN A 530 41.20 -22.47 -12.03
C ASN A 530 40.71 -21.42 -13.03
N ALA A 531 41.66 -20.68 -13.61
CA ALA A 531 41.40 -19.77 -14.71
C ALA A 531 40.96 -20.54 -15.98
N ILE A 532 39.88 -20.09 -16.60
CA ILE A 532 39.47 -20.55 -17.94
C ILE A 532 40.63 -20.23 -18.92
N PRO A 533 41.15 -21.19 -19.71
CA PRO A 533 42.23 -20.92 -20.64
C PRO A 533 41.77 -19.94 -21.72
N TYR A 534 42.48 -18.83 -21.88
CA TYR A 534 42.29 -17.90 -22.99
C TYR A 534 42.79 -18.56 -24.29
N ASP A 535 41.89 -19.19 -25.05
CA ASP A 535 42.20 -19.76 -26.36
C ASP A 535 42.41 -18.62 -27.39
N LYS A 536 43.68 -18.25 -27.64
CA LYS A 536 44.05 -17.38 -28.78
C LYS A 536 43.92 -18.19 -30.08
N LYS A 537 42.72 -18.26 -30.65
CA LYS A 537 42.56 -18.51 -32.09
C LYS A 537 42.42 -17.18 -32.83
N VAL A 538 43.57 -16.64 -33.24
CA VAL A 538 43.63 -15.68 -34.35
C VAL A 538 43.29 -16.45 -35.62
N LYS A 539 42.13 -16.19 -36.22
CA LYS A 539 41.82 -16.60 -37.60
C LYS A 539 42.02 -15.41 -38.52
N LYS A 540 43.09 -15.54 -39.32
CA LYS A 540 43.51 -14.84 -40.54
C LYS A 540 43.69 -13.33 -40.49
#